data_AF-A0A2S2QBA8-F1
#
_entry.id   AF-A0A2S2QBA8-F1
#
_cell.length_a   1.000
_cell.length_b   1.000
_cell.length_c   1.000
_cell.angle_alpha   90.00
_cell.angle_beta   90.00
_cell.angle_gamma   90.00
#
_symmetry.space_group_name_H-M   'P 1'
#
loop_
_entity.id
_entity.type
_entity.pdbx_description
1 polymer ?
#
loop_
_entity_poly.entity_id
_entity_poly.type
_entity_poly.pdbx_seq_one_letter_code
_entity_poly.pdbx_strand_id
1 'polypeptide(L)'
;VLISIEMDYYNLQDVYIYVYMYIFQNVLHSILPAPLKTIMFADDTGIYCRGRNINTSKTLMENAFKVINKWEKSTGFKFGPAKFKCTYHSHAKNLNLPRL
;
A
#
# COMPACT_ATOMS: atom_id res chain seq x y z
N VAL A 1 -7.14 -17.09 9.75
CA VAL A 1 -8.57 -16.84 9.47
C VAL A 1 -8.85 -17.43 8.11
N LEU A 2 -9.65 -18.50 8.03
CA LEU A 2 -10.17 -18.98 6.76
C LEU A 2 -11.37 -18.10 6.41
N ILE A 3 -11.34 -17.45 5.25
CA ILE A 3 -12.50 -16.75 4.71
C ILE A 3 -12.94 -17.55 3.50
N SER A 4 -14.09 -18.20 3.62
CA SER A 4 -14.81 -18.76 2.47
C SER A 4 -15.50 -17.60 1.77
N ILE A 5 -15.11 -17.33 0.53
CA ILE A 5 -15.80 -16.37 -0.33
C ILE A 5 -16.80 -17.20 -1.14
N GLU A 6 -18.04 -17.25 -0.68
CA GLU A 6 -19.16 -17.77 -1.45
C GLU A 6 -19.77 -16.56 -2.18
N MET A 7 -19.65 -16.53 -3.51
CA MET A 7 -20.12 -15.42 -4.32
C MET A 7 -20.83 -15.94 -5.56
N ASP A 8 -22.11 -15.59 -5.66
CA ASP A 8 -22.94 -15.79 -6.85
C ASP A 8 -22.50 -14.77 -7.93
N TYR A 9 -21.74 -15.22 -8.93
CA TYR A 9 -21.18 -14.34 -9.96
C TYR A 9 -21.92 -14.44 -11.29
N TYR A 10 -22.14 -13.27 -11.91
CA TYR A 10 -22.67 -13.14 -13.27
C TYR A 10 -21.56 -13.08 -14.36
N ASN A 11 -20.25 -12.99 -14.02
CA ASN A 11 -19.16 -12.98 -15.01
C ASN A 11 -17.77 -13.41 -14.44
N LEU A 12 -16.97 -14.14 -15.23
CA LEU A 12 -15.65 -14.69 -14.85
C LEU A 12 -14.57 -13.64 -14.61
N GLN A 13 -14.64 -12.51 -15.32
CA GLN A 13 -13.62 -11.46 -15.26
C GLN A 13 -13.57 -10.78 -13.89
N ASP A 14 -14.71 -10.64 -13.22
CA ASP A 14 -14.80 -10.06 -11.89
C ASP A 14 -14.06 -10.93 -10.86
N VAL A 15 -14.23 -12.25 -10.93
CA VAL A 15 -13.58 -13.21 -10.03
C VAL A 15 -12.05 -13.09 -10.07
N TYR A 16 -11.47 -13.00 -11.28
CA TYR A 16 -10.03 -12.87 -11.45
C TYR A 16 -9.47 -11.59 -10.83
N ILE A 17 -10.20 -10.47 -10.96
CA ILE A 17 -9.79 -9.19 -10.39
C ILE A 17 -9.73 -9.27 -8.87
N TYR A 18 -10.75 -9.84 -8.22
CA TYR A 18 -10.77 -9.97 -6.76
C TYR A 18 -9.67 -10.88 -6.22
N VAL A 19 -9.45 -12.03 -6.86
CA VAL A 19 -8.37 -12.95 -6.48
C VAL A 19 -7.01 -12.28 -6.63
N TYR A 20 -6.79 -11.55 -7.73
CA TYR A 20 -5.56 -10.79 -7.94
C TYR A 20 -5.34 -9.73 -6.85
N MET A 21 -6.35 -8.92 -6.56
CA MET A 21 -6.28 -7.89 -5.51
C MET A 21 -5.96 -8.50 -4.14
N TYR A 22 -6.58 -9.64 -3.80
CA TYR A 22 -6.34 -10.32 -2.53
C TYR A 22 -4.91 -10.84 -2.42
N ILE A 23 -4.40 -11.50 -3.46
CA ILE A 23 -3.01 -12.00 -3.48
C ILE A 23 -2.04 -10.83 -3.34
N PHE A 24 -2.25 -9.78 -4.12
CA PHE A 24 -1.40 -8.59 -4.09
C PHE A 24 -1.42 -7.92 -2.70
N GLN A 25 -2.56 -7.93 -2.00
CA GLN A 25 -2.67 -7.38 -0.64
C GLN A 25 -1.82 -8.15 0.35
N ASN A 26 -1.89 -9.48 0.29
CA ASN A 26 -1.11 -10.33 1.18
C ASN A 26 0.39 -10.17 0.92
N VAL A 27 0.79 -10.06 -0.35
CA VAL A 27 2.19 -9.78 -0.72
C VAL A 27 2.64 -8.43 -0.13
N LEU A 28 1.88 -7.35 -0.34
CA LEU A 28 2.23 -6.04 0.22
C LEU A 28 2.32 -6.06 1.76
N HIS A 29 1.38 -6.73 2.44
CA HIS A 29 1.44 -6.91 3.89
C HIS A 29 2.66 -7.71 4.36
N SER A 30 3.14 -8.67 3.55
CA SER A 30 4.32 -9.47 3.90
C SER A 30 5.65 -8.74 3.73
N ILE A 31 5.74 -7.81 2.76
CA ILE A 31 7.00 -7.09 2.49
C ILE A 31 7.11 -5.80 3.31
N LEU A 32 5.99 -5.17 3.67
CA LEU A 32 5.99 -3.91 4.40
C LEU A 32 6.03 -4.15 5.92
N PRO A 33 7.02 -3.58 6.64
CA PRO A 33 7.12 -3.75 8.08
C PRO A 33 6.07 -2.93 8.83
N ALA A 34 5.65 -3.42 10.01
CA ALA A 34 4.87 -2.61 10.94
C ALA A 34 5.63 -1.31 11.31
N PRO A 35 4.95 -0.16 11.51
CA PRO A 35 3.50 0.03 11.62
C PRO A 35 2.81 0.44 10.30
N LEU A 36 3.44 0.18 9.14
CA LEU A 36 2.83 0.49 7.84
C LEU A 36 1.61 -0.39 7.61
N LYS A 37 0.58 0.22 7.01
CA LYS A 37 -0.66 -0.45 6.62
C LYS A 37 -0.93 -0.16 5.15
N THR A 38 -1.62 -1.09 4.50
CA THR A 38 -2.06 -0.91 3.12
C THR A 38 -3.58 -0.90 3.02
N ILE A 39 -4.07 -0.11 2.09
CA ILE A 39 -5.47 -0.11 1.65
C ILE A 39 -5.46 -0.20 0.14
N MET A 40 -6.38 -0.98 -0.43
CA MET A 40 -6.51 -1.11 -1.87
C MET A 40 -7.94 -1.00 -2.31
N PHE A 41 -8.12 -0.37 -3.47
CA PHE A 41 -9.40 -0.21 -4.11
C PHE A 41 -9.19 -0.32 -5.62
N ALA A 42 -9.73 -1.38 -6.23
CA ALA A 42 -9.41 -1.77 -7.61
C ALA A 42 -7.89 -1.78 -7.88
N ASP A 43 -7.40 -0.92 -8.76
CA ASP A 43 -6.00 -0.73 -9.12
C ASP A 43 -5.24 0.26 -8.22
N ASP A 44 -5.96 1.06 -7.42
CA ASP A 44 -5.36 2.06 -6.54
C ASP A 44 -4.89 1.43 -5.21
N THR A 45 -3.62 1.67 -4.87
CA THR A 45 -3.01 1.23 -3.60
C THR A 45 -2.56 2.43 -2.76
N GLY A 46 -3.05 2.49 -1.51
CA GLY A 46 -2.60 3.44 -0.50
C GLY A 46 -1.75 2.78 0.57
N ILE A 47 -0.61 3.38 0.90
CA ILE A 47 0.24 2.98 2.03
C ILE A 47 0.21 4.11 3.04
N TYR A 48 -0.08 3.78 4.30
CA TYR A 48 -0.17 4.77 5.37
C TYR A 48 0.46 4.26 6.66
N CYS A 49 0.96 5.19 7.47
CA CYS A 49 1.37 4.94 8.84
C CYS A 49 0.80 6.03 9.74
N ARG A 50 0.48 5.68 10.99
CA ARG A 50 0.06 6.64 12.01
C ARG A 50 1.13 6.69 13.09
N GLY A 51 1.56 7.90 13.44
CA GLY A 51 2.58 8.13 14.47
C GLY A 51 2.50 9.54 15.02
N ARG A 52 3.18 9.77 16.15
CA ARG A 52 3.30 11.10 16.77
C ARG A 52 4.48 11.91 16.21
N ASN A 53 5.48 11.23 15.65
CA ASN A 53 6.69 11.84 15.12
C ASN A 53 6.71 11.75 13.59
N ILE A 54 6.68 12.91 12.92
CA ILE A 54 6.66 12.98 11.46
C ILE A 54 7.96 12.51 10.81
N ASN A 55 9.11 12.73 11.45
CA ASN A 55 10.40 12.27 10.92
C ASN A 55 10.46 10.75 10.91
N THR A 56 9.95 10.10 11.96
CA THR A 56 9.83 8.64 12.00
C THR A 56 8.90 8.14 10.90
N SER A 57 7.72 8.75 10.73
CA SER A 57 6.78 8.40 9.65
C SER A 57 7.40 8.57 8.26
N LYS A 58 8.16 9.63 8.04
CA LYS A 58 8.90 9.86 6.80
C LYS A 58 9.91 8.74 6.54
N THR A 59 10.78 8.44 7.50
CA THR A 59 11.77 7.37 7.36
C THR A 59 11.11 6.00 7.09
N LEU A 60 9.97 5.73 7.73
CA LEU A 60 9.19 4.53 7.44
C LEU A 60 8.69 4.50 6.00
N MET A 61 8.14 5.61 5.49
CA MET A 61 7.67 5.72 4.11
C MET A 61 8.81 5.59 3.09
N GLU A 62 9.95 6.24 3.30
CA GLU A 62 11.12 6.12 2.44
C GLU A 62 11.64 4.67 2.40
N ASN A 63 11.65 3.98 3.54
CA ASN A 63 12.02 2.57 3.62
C ASN A 63 11.00 1.68 2.90
N ALA A 64 9.70 1.97 3.03
CA ALA A 64 8.65 1.28 2.28
C ALA A 64 8.88 1.39 0.77
N PHE A 65 9.18 2.60 0.28
CA PHE A 65 9.51 2.81 -1.13
C PHE A 65 10.72 1.99 -1.59
N LYS A 66 11.78 1.92 -0.79
CA LYS A 66 12.96 1.10 -1.12
C LYS A 66 12.62 -0.39 -1.21
N VAL A 67 11.81 -0.89 -0.27
CA VAL A 67 11.36 -2.29 -0.26
C VAL A 67 10.50 -2.60 -1.48
N ILE A 68 9.55 -1.72 -1.79
CA ILE A 68 8.67 -1.88 -2.96
C ILE A 68 9.49 -1.85 -4.26
N ASN A 69 10.38 -0.88 -4.43
CA ASN A 69 11.28 -0.81 -5.59
C ASN A 69 12.13 -2.07 -5.74
N LYS A 70 12.60 -2.65 -4.63
CA LYS A 70 13.35 -3.91 -4.65
C LYS A 70 12.45 -5.08 -5.09
N TRP A 71 11.22 -5.12 -4.58
CA TRP A 71 10.24 -6.14 -4.93
C TRP A 71 9.83 -6.07 -6.41
N GLU A 72 9.55 -4.88 -6.94
CA GLU A 72 9.26 -4.65 -8.36
C GLU A 72 10.39 -5.18 -9.26
N LYS A 73 11.65 -4.83 -8.92
CA LYS A 73 12.83 -5.30 -9.65
C LYS A 73 12.97 -6.83 -9.61
N SER A 74 12.56 -7.47 -8.53
CA SER A 74 12.67 -8.93 -8.37
C SER A 74 11.56 -9.73 -9.05
N THR A 75 10.37 -9.14 -9.22
CA THR A 75 9.19 -9.85 -9.72
C THR A 75 8.80 -9.46 -11.14
N GLY A 76 9.28 -8.32 -11.64
CA GLY A 76 8.89 -7.76 -12.92
C GLY A 76 7.56 -7.00 -12.89
N PHE A 77 6.84 -7.03 -11.77
CA PHE A 77 5.67 -6.18 -11.54
C PHE A 77 6.11 -4.72 -11.40
N LYS A 78 5.33 -3.81 -12.00
CA LYS A 78 5.61 -2.37 -11.96
C LYS A 78 4.35 -1.63 -11.54
N PHE A 79 4.50 -0.72 -10.59
CA PHE A 79 3.51 0.32 -10.35
C PHE A 79 3.53 1.29 -11.54
N GLY A 80 2.32 1.71 -11.97
CA GLY A 80 2.17 2.62 -13.10
C GLY A 80 2.90 3.95 -12.91
N PRO A 81 3.49 4.55 -13.96
CA PRO A 81 4.39 5.71 -13.84
C PRO A 81 3.75 7.06 -13.46
N ALA A 82 2.52 7.11 -12.98
CA ALA A 82 1.91 8.38 -12.56
C ALA A 82 0.86 8.14 -11.47
N LYS A 83 1.17 8.61 -10.25
CA LYS A 83 0.30 8.90 -9.08
C LYS A 83 0.88 8.48 -7.73
N PHE A 84 2.20 8.34 -7.60
CA PHE A 84 2.80 8.36 -6.26
C PHE A 84 2.67 9.76 -5.66
N LYS A 85 1.62 9.96 -4.86
CA LYS A 85 1.37 11.17 -4.08
C LYS A 85 1.53 10.84 -2.61
N CYS A 86 2.46 11.51 -1.94
CA CYS A 86 2.53 11.44 -0.49
C CYS A 86 1.82 12.65 0.14
N THR A 87 0.93 12.38 1.09
CA THR A 87 0.20 13.41 1.83
C THR A 87 0.42 13.27 3.32
N TYR A 88 0.59 14.40 4.00
CA TYR A 88 0.68 14.46 5.45
C TYR A 88 -0.63 14.94 6.04
N HIS A 89 -1.15 14.18 7.01
CA HIS A 89 -2.34 14.56 7.77
C HIS A 89 -1.92 14.72 9.24
N SER A 90 -2.09 15.93 9.79
CA SER A 90 -1.78 16.23 11.19
C SER A 90 -2.82 17.17 11.77
N HIS A 91 -3.14 16.97 13.06
CA HIS A 91 -3.99 17.88 13.82
C HIS A 91 -3.23 19.09 14.38
N ALA A 92 -1.89 19.05 14.38
CA ALA A 92 -1.07 20.14 14.87
C ALA A 92 -1.01 21.28 13.85
N LYS A 93 -1.29 22.51 14.33
CA LYS A 93 -1.19 23.74 13.55
C LYS A 93 0.30 24.10 13.41
N ASN A 94 0.75 24.49 12.21
CA ASN A 94 2.13 24.89 11.88
C ASN A 94 3.19 23.77 11.97
N LEU A 95 2.98 22.66 11.25
CA LEU A 95 4.02 21.64 11.12
C LEU A 95 5.11 22.06 10.12
N ASN A 96 6.38 21.98 10.54
CA ASN A 96 7.50 21.89 9.62
C ASN A 96 7.51 20.49 8.99
N LEU A 97 6.89 20.36 7.82
CA LEU A 97 6.82 19.10 7.09
C LEU A 97 8.19 18.78 6.48
N PRO A 98 8.75 17.58 6.73
CA PRO A 98 9.97 17.18 6.08
C PRO A 98 9.67 16.88 4.60
N ARG A 99 10.56 17.33 3.71
CA ARG A 99 10.49 17.00 2.28
C ARG A 99 10.72 15.51 2.09
N LEU A 100 9.86 14.83 1.34
CA LEU A 100 10.05 13.44 0.89
C LEU A 100 10.77 13.42 -0.46
#